data_AF-A0A9W4XAG9-F1
#
_entry.id   AF-A0A9W4XAG9-F1
#
_cell.length_a   1.000
_cell.length_b   1.000
_cell.length_c   1.000
_cell.angle_alpha   90.00
_cell.angle_beta   90.00
_cell.angle_gamma   90.00
#
_symmetry.space_group_name_H-M   'P 1'
#
loop_
_entity.id
_entity.type
_entity.pdbx_description
1 polymer ?
#
loop_
_entity_poly.entity_id
_entity_poly.type
_entity_poly.pdbx_seq_one_letter_code
_entity_poly.pdbx_strand_id
1 'polypeptide(L)'
;MGGYPKALSTTNKALILHPKNKNILILRSEIYYHQNSFKEVLKDLDSVIKLSPKACSPLCCQSEVHSKLKSYDFALDDINQALTIRASNPYAYEIRGIIYRKLGKYNEALNDFNKSLELLPLNATYLDSNDHNKRAKRNHSGCDEGYTLIFKMQGERNFASIYARRGATLLALERYDEPLSDLNQAFALQSEHLLALKKRACVYQSW
;
A
#
# COMPACT_ATOMS: atom_id res chain seq x y z
N MET A 1 -24.37 -5.15 6.21
CA MET A 1 -24.08 -4.36 4.99
C MET A 1 -24.98 -3.10 4.84
N GLY A 2 -25.23 -2.31 5.90
CA GLY A 2 -26.28 -1.26 5.86
C GLY A 2 -25.84 0.20 6.11
N GLY A 3 -24.54 0.47 6.25
CA GLY A 3 -24.05 1.78 6.73
C GLY A 3 -23.57 2.76 5.64
N TYR A 4 -23.05 2.26 4.51
CA TYR A 4 -22.36 3.10 3.53
C TYR A 4 -23.23 4.20 2.88
N PRO A 5 -24.50 3.95 2.50
CA PRO A 5 -25.35 5.02 1.95
C PRO A 5 -25.61 6.15 2.96
N LYS A 6 -25.84 5.82 4.23
CA LYS A 6 -26.01 6.81 5.30
C LYS A 6 -24.72 7.56 5.57
N ALA A 7 -23.59 6.85 5.64
CA ALA A 7 -22.27 7.46 5.82
C ALA A 7 -21.92 8.42 4.66
N LEU A 8 -22.22 8.04 3.42
CA LEU A 8 -22.02 8.88 2.25
C LEU A 8 -22.90 10.14 2.27
N SER A 9 -24.19 9.98 2.61
CA SER A 9 -25.09 11.13 2.79
C SER A 9 -24.57 12.09 3.88
N THR A 10 -24.09 11.56 5.01
CA THR A 10 -23.56 12.38 6.11
C THR A 10 -22.28 13.10 5.72
N THR A 11 -21.33 12.43 5.07
CA THR A 11 -20.09 13.06 4.59
C THR A 11 -20.35 14.12 3.52
N ASN A 12 -21.31 13.90 2.61
CA ASN A 12 -21.73 14.91 1.64
C ASN A 12 -22.26 16.18 2.32
N LYS A 13 -23.16 16.04 3.31
CA LYS A 13 -23.66 17.19 4.09
C LYS A 13 -22.52 17.92 4.81
N ALA A 14 -21.59 17.18 5.40
CA ALA A 14 -20.45 17.77 6.09
C ALA A 14 -19.52 18.55 5.14
N LEU A 15 -19.36 18.11 3.89
CA LEU A 15 -18.57 18.81 2.87
C LEU A 15 -19.31 20.02 2.25
N ILE A 16 -20.64 20.08 2.32
CA ILE A 16 -21.36 21.32 2.02
C ILE A 16 -21.00 22.41 3.04
N LEU A 17 -20.92 22.05 4.33
CA LEU A 17 -20.58 22.97 5.41
C LEU A 17 -19.08 23.31 5.46
N HIS A 18 -18.22 22.33 5.20
CA HIS A 18 -16.77 22.46 5.28
C HIS A 18 -16.08 21.83 4.05
N PRO A 19 -16.14 22.49 2.88
CA PRO A 19 -15.73 21.89 1.60
C PRO A 19 -14.24 21.56 1.48
N LYS A 20 -13.39 22.17 2.30
CA LYS A 20 -11.93 21.94 2.31
C LYS A 20 -11.48 21.08 3.48
N ASN A 21 -12.39 20.38 4.16
CA ASN A 21 -12.01 19.51 5.27
C ASN A 21 -11.41 18.19 4.76
N LYS A 22 -10.08 18.08 4.83
CA LYS A 22 -9.31 16.90 4.40
C LYS A 22 -9.79 15.60 5.04
N ASN A 23 -10.10 15.61 6.34
CA ASN A 23 -10.51 14.40 7.06
C ASN A 23 -11.85 13.86 6.55
N ILE A 24 -12.77 14.76 6.18
CA ILE A 24 -14.06 14.36 5.61
C ILE A 24 -13.89 13.84 4.18
N LEU A 25 -13.04 14.48 3.37
CA LEU A 25 -12.70 13.99 2.01
C LEU A 25 -12.06 12.59 2.07
N ILE A 26 -11.14 12.37 3.01
CA ILE A 26 -10.50 11.07 3.26
C ILE A 26 -11.55 10.02 3.66
N LEU A 27 -12.43 10.34 4.61
CA LEU A 27 -13.49 9.42 5.05
C LEU A 27 -14.45 9.09 3.90
N ARG A 28 -14.80 10.07 3.06
CA ARG A 28 -15.66 9.85 1.90
C ARG A 28 -14.97 9.00 0.83
N SER A 29 -13.68 9.23 0.60
CA SER A 29 -12.84 8.40 -0.29
C SER A 29 -12.84 6.94 0.16
N GLU A 30 -12.69 6.68 1.46
CA GLU A 30 -12.74 5.34 2.05
C GLU A 30 -14.10 4.66 1.76
N ILE A 31 -15.21 5.37 1.99
CA ILE A 31 -16.55 4.87 1.70
C ILE A 31 -16.71 4.54 0.21
N TYR A 32 -16.28 5.43 -0.68
CA TYR A 32 -16.32 5.19 -2.13
C TYR A 32 -15.44 4.01 -2.55
N TYR A 33 -14.28 3.85 -1.93
CA TYR A 33 -13.38 2.74 -2.19
C TYR A 33 -14.03 1.39 -1.85
N HIS A 34 -14.70 1.29 -0.69
CA HIS A 34 -15.46 0.08 -0.33
C HIS A 34 -16.66 -0.18 -1.23
N GLN A 35 -17.18 0.84 -1.90
CA GLN A 35 -18.24 0.72 -2.91
C GLN A 35 -17.69 0.43 -4.32
N ASN A 36 -16.36 0.35 -4.51
CA ASN A 36 -15.68 0.28 -5.80
C ASN A 36 -15.95 1.49 -6.74
N SER A 37 -16.38 2.62 -6.17
CA SER A 37 -16.61 3.89 -6.88
C SER A 37 -15.29 4.64 -7.09
N PHE A 38 -14.38 4.03 -7.85
CA PHE A 38 -12.98 4.49 -7.94
C PHE A 38 -12.82 5.89 -8.54
N LYS A 39 -13.71 6.33 -9.44
CA LYS A 39 -13.65 7.68 -10.01
C LYS A 39 -13.90 8.75 -8.95
N GLU A 40 -14.81 8.48 -8.02
CA GLU A 40 -15.13 9.34 -6.90
C GLU A 40 -14.00 9.37 -5.87
N VAL A 41 -13.35 8.22 -5.64
CA VAL A 41 -12.13 8.16 -4.82
C VAL A 41 -11.05 9.09 -5.38
N LEU A 42 -10.77 9.02 -6.69
CA LEU A 42 -9.76 9.87 -7.32
C LEU A 42 -10.06 11.37 -7.15
N LYS A 43 -11.33 11.79 -7.32
CA LYS A 43 -11.74 13.20 -7.14
C LYS A 43 -11.50 13.72 -5.71
N ASP A 44 -11.79 12.91 -4.71
CA ASP A 44 -11.59 13.30 -3.33
C ASP A 44 -10.09 13.29 -2.98
N LEU A 45 -9.32 12.31 -3.47
CA LEU A 45 -7.87 12.27 -3.31
C LEU A 45 -7.17 13.46 -3.99
N ASP A 46 -7.57 13.86 -5.21
CA ASP A 46 -7.07 15.07 -5.88
C ASP A 46 -7.25 16.31 -5.01
N SER A 47 -8.42 16.41 -4.36
CA SER A 47 -8.72 17.52 -3.46
C SER A 47 -7.84 17.48 -2.21
N VAL A 48 -7.61 16.29 -1.65
CA VAL A 48 -6.72 16.09 -0.50
C VAL A 48 -5.26 16.43 -0.85
N ILE A 49 -4.77 16.02 -2.01
CA ILE A 49 -3.40 16.30 -2.49
C ILE A 49 -3.18 17.80 -2.65
N LYS A 50 -4.14 18.52 -3.26
CA LYS A 50 -4.09 19.99 -3.38
C LYS A 50 -4.05 20.69 -2.02
N LEU A 51 -4.73 20.14 -1.01
CA LEU A 51 -4.77 20.69 0.35
C LEU A 51 -3.56 20.27 1.21
N SER A 52 -2.86 19.19 0.83
CA SER A 52 -1.69 18.64 1.53
C SER A 52 -0.58 18.23 0.55
N PRO A 53 0.06 19.19 -0.16
CA PRO A 53 1.04 18.87 -1.21
C PRO A 53 2.32 18.18 -0.70
N LYS A 54 2.58 18.21 0.62
CA LYS A 54 3.71 17.54 1.26
C LYS A 54 3.37 16.17 1.87
N ALA A 55 2.12 15.69 1.72
CA ALA A 55 1.72 14.38 2.21
C ALA A 55 1.89 13.35 1.09
N CYS A 56 2.67 12.30 1.34
CA CYS A 56 2.95 11.28 0.32
C CYS A 56 1.87 10.19 0.25
N SER A 57 1.14 9.95 1.33
CA SER A 57 0.20 8.83 1.37
C SER A 57 -1.07 9.00 0.52
N PRO A 58 -1.66 10.20 0.32
CA PRO A 58 -2.74 10.36 -0.65
C PRO A 58 -2.32 9.94 -2.06
N LEU A 59 -1.09 10.24 -2.47
CA LEU A 59 -0.51 9.79 -3.74
C LEU A 59 -0.33 8.26 -3.77
N CYS A 60 0.10 7.64 -2.67
CA CYS A 60 0.15 6.17 -2.57
C CYS A 60 -1.24 5.53 -2.77
N CYS A 61 -2.28 6.08 -2.12
CA CYS A 61 -3.65 5.61 -2.29
C CYS A 61 -4.16 5.82 -3.72
N GLN A 62 -3.87 6.98 -4.31
CA GLN A 62 -4.26 7.30 -5.67
C GLN A 62 -3.61 6.35 -6.69
N SER A 63 -2.31 6.09 -6.50
CA SER A 63 -1.56 5.11 -7.28
C SER A 63 -2.18 3.71 -7.23
N GLU A 64 -2.61 3.25 -6.04
CA GLU A 64 -3.27 1.95 -5.92
C GLU A 64 -4.60 1.93 -6.68
N VAL A 65 -5.41 2.99 -6.58
CA VAL A 65 -6.68 3.11 -7.30
C VAL A 65 -6.44 3.11 -8.82
N HIS A 66 -5.47 3.86 -9.31
CA HIS A 66 -5.06 3.82 -10.72
C HIS A 66 -4.58 2.41 -11.14
N SER A 67 -3.82 1.72 -10.28
CA SER A 67 -3.38 0.33 -10.52
C SER A 67 -4.53 -0.68 -10.57
N LYS A 68 -5.63 -0.46 -9.84
CA LYS A 68 -6.87 -1.25 -9.95
C LYS A 68 -7.62 -0.96 -11.23
N LEU A 69 -7.61 0.30 -11.68
CA LEU A 69 -8.16 0.73 -12.97
C LEU A 69 -7.26 0.36 -14.16
N LYS A 70 -6.12 -0.31 -13.92
CA LYS A 70 -5.09 -0.65 -14.93
C LYS A 70 -4.46 0.57 -15.62
N SER A 71 -4.59 1.75 -15.02
CA SER A 71 -3.97 3.00 -15.45
C SER A 71 -2.55 3.08 -14.89
N TYR A 72 -1.66 2.20 -15.37
CA TYR A 72 -0.34 2.01 -14.74
C TYR A 72 0.59 3.21 -14.86
N ASP A 73 0.49 4.01 -15.92
CA ASP A 73 1.32 5.21 -16.09
C ASP A 73 1.02 6.26 -15.01
N PHE A 74 -0.27 6.60 -14.84
CA PHE A 74 -0.73 7.47 -13.76
C PHE A 74 -0.35 6.91 -12.38
N ALA A 75 -0.47 5.59 -12.19
CA ALA A 75 -0.07 4.96 -10.94
C ALA A 75 1.44 5.11 -10.65
N LEU A 76 2.28 5.01 -11.68
CA LEU A 76 3.73 5.20 -11.55
C LEU A 76 4.10 6.67 -11.31
N ASP A 77 3.40 7.61 -11.94
CA ASP A 77 3.62 9.04 -11.73
C ASP A 77 3.33 9.43 -10.27
N ASP A 78 2.18 9.01 -9.74
CA ASP A 78 1.79 9.28 -8.35
C ASP A 78 2.79 8.70 -7.36
N ILE A 79 3.22 7.45 -7.57
CA ILE A 79 4.11 6.78 -6.63
C ILE A 79 5.54 7.33 -6.69
N ASN A 80 6.00 7.77 -7.86
CA ASN A 80 7.28 8.45 -8.00
C ASN A 80 7.25 9.84 -7.35
N GLN A 81 6.14 10.56 -7.45
CA GLN A 81 5.94 11.81 -6.70
C GLN A 81 5.93 11.55 -5.18
N ALA A 82 5.25 10.50 -4.72
CA ALA A 82 5.24 10.10 -3.31
C ALA A 82 6.65 9.82 -2.78
N LEU A 83 7.48 9.13 -3.58
CA LEU A 83 8.88 8.85 -3.27
C LEU A 83 9.79 10.08 -3.37
N THR A 84 9.45 11.07 -4.19
CA THR A 84 10.14 12.37 -4.21
C THR A 84 9.89 13.14 -2.92
N ILE A 85 8.65 13.10 -2.40
CA ILE A 85 8.28 13.72 -1.12
C ILE A 85 8.92 12.96 0.06
N ARG A 86 8.88 11.62 0.04
CA ARG A 86 9.44 10.76 1.08
C ARG A 86 10.14 9.55 0.48
N ALA A 87 11.44 9.70 0.24
CA ALA A 87 12.27 8.66 -0.38
C ALA A 87 12.41 7.37 0.45
N SER A 88 12.15 7.43 1.77
CA SER A 88 12.21 6.30 2.70
C SER A 88 10.82 5.72 3.04
N ASN A 89 9.84 5.82 2.12
CA ASN A 89 8.51 5.27 2.34
C ASN A 89 8.41 3.79 1.89
N PRO A 90 8.36 2.80 2.82
CA PRO A 90 8.28 1.39 2.46
C PRO A 90 7.01 1.01 1.69
N TYR A 91 5.87 1.68 1.97
CA TYR A 91 4.61 1.42 1.28
C TYR A 91 4.65 1.88 -0.17
N ALA A 92 5.34 3.00 -0.44
CA ALA A 92 5.47 3.49 -1.80
C ALA A 92 6.28 2.54 -2.68
N TYR A 93 7.40 1.99 -2.16
CA TYR A 93 8.14 0.93 -2.83
C TYR A 93 7.30 -0.34 -3.02
N GLU A 94 6.52 -0.75 -2.01
CA GLU A 94 5.65 -1.92 -2.14
C GLU A 94 4.65 -1.76 -3.28
N ILE A 95 3.96 -0.60 -3.34
CA ILE A 95 2.97 -0.29 -4.38
C ILE A 95 3.63 -0.26 -5.76
N ARG A 96 4.77 0.41 -5.88
CA ARG A 96 5.50 0.49 -7.16
C ARG A 96 5.99 -0.89 -7.62
N GLY A 97 6.49 -1.74 -6.71
CA GLY A 97 6.86 -3.11 -7.01
C GLY A 97 5.68 -3.97 -7.50
N ILE A 98 4.48 -3.77 -6.95
CA ILE A 98 3.26 -4.42 -7.46
C ILE A 98 2.95 -3.96 -8.89
N ILE A 99 3.05 -2.64 -9.16
CA ILE A 99 2.78 -2.07 -10.47
C ILE A 99 3.79 -2.58 -11.50
N TYR A 100 5.09 -2.57 -11.18
CA TYR A 100 6.12 -3.12 -12.05
C TYR A 100 5.91 -4.60 -12.35
N ARG A 101 5.51 -5.40 -11.36
CA ARG A 101 5.19 -6.82 -11.59
C ARG A 101 4.01 -6.99 -12.54
N LYS A 102 2.97 -6.14 -12.45
CA LYS A 102 1.83 -6.14 -13.39
C LYS A 102 2.24 -5.74 -14.81
N LEU A 103 3.27 -4.92 -14.94
CA LEU A 103 3.86 -4.50 -16.22
C LEU A 103 4.91 -5.49 -16.76
N GLY A 104 5.19 -6.60 -16.08
CA GLY A 104 6.24 -7.56 -16.47
C GLY A 104 7.68 -7.08 -16.19
N LYS A 105 7.84 -5.94 -15.49
CA LYS A 105 9.12 -5.36 -15.09
C LYS A 105 9.63 -6.03 -13.80
N TYR A 106 10.01 -7.30 -13.92
CA TYR A 106 10.28 -8.13 -12.74
C TYR A 106 11.54 -7.73 -11.97
N ASN A 107 12.58 -7.25 -12.63
CA ASN A 107 13.80 -6.78 -11.97
C ASN A 107 13.54 -5.54 -11.11
N GLU A 108 12.81 -4.57 -11.66
CA GLU A 108 12.41 -3.36 -10.96
C GLU A 108 11.47 -3.67 -9.80
N ALA A 109 10.53 -4.60 -10.00
CA ALA A 109 9.65 -5.08 -8.95
C ALA A 109 10.42 -5.72 -7.78
N LEU A 110 11.40 -6.57 -8.09
CA LEU A 110 12.24 -7.23 -7.10
C LEU A 110 13.03 -6.21 -6.28
N ASN A 111 13.64 -5.22 -6.94
CA ASN A 111 14.39 -4.17 -6.28
C ASN A 111 13.50 -3.38 -5.30
N ASP A 112 12.29 -3.02 -5.72
CA ASP A 112 11.34 -2.30 -4.89
C ASP A 112 10.82 -3.14 -3.71
N PHE A 113 10.55 -4.45 -3.89
CA PHE A 113 10.20 -5.33 -2.77
C PHE A 113 11.34 -5.45 -1.76
N ASN A 114 12.58 -5.56 -2.24
CA ASN A 114 13.75 -5.57 -1.37
C ASN A 114 13.86 -4.27 -0.57
N LYS A 115 13.75 -3.12 -1.25
CA LYS A 115 13.85 -1.82 -0.57
C LYS A 115 12.74 -1.61 0.46
N SER A 116 11.52 -2.05 0.15
CA SER A 116 10.37 -2.01 1.06
C SER A 116 10.60 -2.84 2.33
N LEU A 117 11.21 -4.03 2.21
CA LEU A 117 11.53 -4.90 3.34
C LEU A 117 12.78 -4.43 4.11
N GLU A 118 13.74 -3.79 3.45
CA GLU A 118 14.90 -3.17 4.09
C GLU A 118 14.49 -1.99 4.99
N LEU A 119 13.61 -1.12 4.47
CA LEU A 119 13.13 0.07 5.18
C LEU A 119 12.18 -0.26 6.33
N LEU A 120 11.39 -1.32 6.20
CA LEU A 120 10.49 -1.80 7.23
C LEU A 120 10.51 -3.32 7.29
N PRO A 121 11.50 -3.91 7.99
CA PRO A 121 11.59 -5.34 8.18
C PRO A 121 10.48 -5.85 9.11
N LEU A 122 10.21 -7.15 9.03
CA LEU A 122 9.14 -7.80 9.81
C LEU A 122 9.22 -7.54 11.32
N ASN A 123 10.44 -7.49 11.86
CA ASN A 123 10.69 -7.27 13.29
C ASN A 123 10.96 -5.81 13.64
N ALA A 124 10.75 -4.87 12.71
CA ALA A 124 10.89 -3.46 13.01
C ALA A 124 9.87 -3.06 14.07
N THR A 125 10.37 -2.72 15.25
CA THR A 125 9.60 -1.89 16.18
C THR A 125 9.55 -0.49 15.57
N TYR A 126 8.37 0.10 15.44
CA TYR A 126 8.19 1.48 14.98
C TYR A 126 8.81 2.42 16.04
N LEU A 127 10.12 2.60 15.98
CA LEU A 127 10.87 3.56 16.79
C LEU A 127 11.10 4.76 15.89
N ASP A 128 10.29 5.80 16.09
CA ASP A 128 10.54 7.10 15.50
C ASP A 128 11.91 7.59 16.00
N SER A 129 12.86 7.79 15.10
CA SER A 129 14.21 8.23 15.41
C SER A 129 14.28 9.67 15.96
N ASN A 130 13.14 10.35 16.09
CA ASN A 130 13.02 11.71 16.62
C ASN A 130 12.33 11.81 18.00
N ASP A 131 11.94 10.69 18.64
CA ASP A 131 11.33 10.73 19.98
C ASP A 131 12.28 10.13 21.03
N HIS A 132 12.79 10.98 21.92
CA HIS A 132 13.65 10.59 23.03
C HIS A 132 12.92 9.80 24.13
N ASN A 133 11.61 9.57 24.03
CA ASN A 133 10.84 8.86 25.04
C ASN A 133 10.59 7.39 24.68
N LYS A 134 11.46 6.52 25.19
CA LYS A 134 11.31 5.06 25.21
C LYS A 134 10.02 4.65 25.94
N ARG A 135 8.91 4.50 25.21
CA ARG A 135 7.79 3.62 25.57
C ARG A 135 7.00 3.27 24.33
N ALA A 136 7.04 1.98 23.96
CA ALA A 136 6.20 1.39 22.94
C ALA A 136 4.72 1.58 23.30
N LYS A 137 4.12 2.65 22.78
CA LYS A 137 2.70 2.69 22.48
C LYS A 137 2.57 2.49 20.98
N ARG A 138 1.52 1.78 20.55
CA ARG A 138 0.98 1.80 19.17
C ARG A 138 0.54 3.23 18.82
N ASN A 139 1.46 4.18 18.86
CA ASN A 139 1.21 5.59 18.60
C ASN A 139 1.80 5.88 17.24
N HIS A 140 0.90 6.11 16.29
CA HIS A 140 1.15 6.53 14.92
C HIS A 140 1.75 7.96 14.83
N SER A 141 2.53 8.38 15.83
CA SER A 141 2.93 9.78 16.07
C SER A 141 4.09 10.29 15.22
N GLY A 142 4.65 9.46 14.33
CA GLY A 142 5.62 9.87 13.30
C GLY A 142 5.15 9.56 11.87
N CYS A 143 3.94 9.04 11.75
CA CYS A 143 3.32 8.81 10.46
C CYS A 143 2.70 10.13 9.96
N ASP A 144 2.89 10.48 8.68
CA ASP A 144 2.12 11.61 8.14
C ASP A 144 0.61 11.32 8.29
N GLU A 145 -0.24 12.36 8.31
CA GLU A 145 -1.72 12.22 8.38
C GLU A 145 -2.25 11.14 7.41
N GLY A 146 -1.49 10.94 6.34
CA GLY A 146 -1.68 9.98 5.29
C GLY A 146 -1.51 8.49 5.63
N TYR A 147 -0.74 8.11 6.65
CA TYR A 147 -0.69 6.70 7.09
C TYR A 147 -2.06 6.21 7.56
N THR A 148 -2.83 7.08 8.20
CA THR A 148 -4.21 6.79 8.61
C THR A 148 -5.07 6.47 7.38
N LEU A 149 -4.85 7.16 6.26
CA LEU A 149 -5.56 6.94 5.00
C LEU A 149 -5.18 5.59 4.37
N ILE A 150 -3.89 5.27 4.27
CA ILE A 150 -3.43 3.96 3.75
C ILE A 150 -3.97 2.83 4.63
N PHE A 151 -3.82 2.94 5.94
CA PHE A 151 -4.28 1.93 6.89
C PHE A 151 -5.79 1.69 6.79
N LYS A 152 -6.59 2.74 6.67
CA LYS A 152 -8.05 2.60 6.54
C LYS A 152 -8.46 1.94 5.21
N MET A 153 -7.75 2.24 4.12
CA MET A 153 -8.08 1.68 2.80
C MET A 153 -7.52 0.27 2.57
N GLN A 154 -6.33 -0.01 3.09
CA GLN A 154 -5.57 -1.23 2.79
C GLN A 154 -5.46 -2.19 3.98
N GLY A 155 -5.75 -1.73 5.21
CA GLY A 155 -5.56 -2.49 6.44
C GLY A 155 -4.11 -2.46 6.94
N GLU A 156 -3.81 -3.35 7.88
CA GLU A 156 -2.43 -3.59 8.34
C GLU A 156 -1.55 -4.11 7.19
N ARG A 157 -0.28 -3.68 7.19
CA ARG A 157 0.68 -4.14 6.19
C ARG A 157 0.82 -5.66 6.25
N ASN A 158 0.49 -6.33 5.15
CA ASN A 158 0.54 -7.79 5.08
C ASN A 158 1.92 -8.26 4.58
N PHE A 159 2.84 -8.50 5.52
CA PHE A 159 4.18 -9.03 5.22
C PHE A 159 4.15 -10.37 4.45
N ALA A 160 3.18 -11.25 4.74
CA ALA A 160 3.05 -12.51 4.01
C ALA A 160 2.83 -12.28 2.51
N SER A 161 1.98 -11.31 2.17
CA SER A 161 1.73 -10.89 0.78
C SER A 161 3.00 -10.33 0.12
N ILE A 162 3.82 -9.57 0.84
CA ILE A 162 5.06 -9.00 0.30
C ILE A 162 6.07 -10.10 -0.01
N TYR A 163 6.34 -10.99 0.94
CA TYR A 163 7.23 -12.13 0.72
C TYR A 163 6.71 -13.04 -0.39
N ALA A 164 5.41 -13.33 -0.43
CA ALA A 164 4.83 -14.13 -1.50
C ALA A 164 4.96 -13.46 -2.88
N ARG A 165 4.82 -12.14 -2.95
CA ARG A 165 4.99 -11.36 -4.19
C ARG A 165 6.45 -11.29 -4.62
N ARG A 166 7.39 -11.15 -3.68
CA ARG A 166 8.82 -11.18 -3.96
C ARG A 166 9.26 -12.56 -4.45
N GLY A 167 8.87 -13.63 -3.75
CA GLY A 167 9.08 -15.01 -4.19
C GLY A 167 8.47 -15.32 -5.57
N ALA A 168 7.25 -14.82 -5.83
CA ALA A 168 6.64 -14.95 -7.16
C ALA A 168 7.39 -14.17 -8.25
N THR A 169 8.02 -13.05 -7.90
CA THR A 169 8.83 -12.24 -8.82
C THR A 169 10.17 -12.93 -9.13
N LEU A 170 10.80 -13.53 -8.12
CA LEU A 170 12.01 -14.35 -8.28
C LEU A 170 11.78 -15.54 -9.21
N LEU A 171 10.63 -16.22 -9.07
CA LEU A 171 10.22 -17.29 -9.98
C LEU A 171 10.05 -16.82 -11.43
N ALA A 172 9.48 -15.63 -11.63
CA ALA A 172 9.34 -15.05 -12.96
C ALA A 172 10.68 -14.63 -13.59
N LEU A 173 11.73 -14.49 -12.77
CA LEU A 173 13.11 -14.25 -13.18
C LEU A 173 13.94 -15.53 -13.28
N GLU A 174 13.32 -16.72 -13.17
CA GLU A 174 14.00 -18.03 -13.21
C GLU A 174 15.08 -18.21 -12.13
N ARG A 175 14.97 -17.46 -11.02
CA ARG A 175 15.83 -17.61 -9.84
C ARG A 175 15.15 -18.58 -8.89
N TYR A 176 15.48 -19.87 -8.98
CA TYR A 176 14.75 -20.93 -8.27
C TYR A 176 15.24 -21.23 -6.85
N ASP A 177 16.46 -20.81 -6.49
CA ASP A 177 17.05 -21.12 -5.17
C ASP A 177 16.56 -20.21 -4.04
N GLU A 178 16.25 -18.95 -4.37
CA GLU A 178 15.81 -17.92 -3.43
C GLU A 178 14.29 -17.90 -3.08
N PRO A 179 13.35 -18.21 -3.99
CA PRO A 179 11.92 -18.03 -3.74
C PRO A 179 11.36 -18.96 -2.67
N LEU A 180 11.94 -20.16 -2.44
CA LEU A 180 11.46 -21.04 -1.38
C LEU A 180 11.55 -20.40 0.00
N SER A 181 12.62 -19.64 0.26
CA SER A 181 12.80 -18.90 1.52
C SER A 181 11.66 -17.90 1.73
N ASP A 182 11.40 -17.06 0.73
CA ASP A 182 10.33 -16.07 0.75
C ASP A 182 8.95 -16.71 0.91
N LEU A 183 8.70 -17.78 0.17
CA LEU A 183 7.40 -18.43 0.19
C LEU A 183 7.16 -19.20 1.49
N ASN A 184 8.22 -19.76 2.10
CA ASN A 184 8.17 -20.33 3.43
C ASN A 184 7.92 -19.25 4.50
N GLN A 185 8.57 -18.08 4.38
CA GLN A 185 8.33 -16.95 5.27
C GLN A 185 6.88 -16.46 5.17
N ALA A 186 6.34 -16.35 3.96
CA ALA A 186 4.94 -15.99 3.75
C ALA A 186 3.98 -17.00 4.38
N PHE A 187 4.26 -18.30 4.26
CA PHE A 187 3.47 -19.36 4.87
C PHE A 187 3.56 -19.35 6.40
N ALA A 188 4.74 -19.10 6.97
CA ALA A 188 4.92 -18.99 8.42
C ALA A 188 4.12 -17.83 9.02
N LEU A 189 3.98 -16.74 8.27
CA LEU A 189 3.20 -15.56 8.68
C LEU A 189 1.69 -15.77 8.50
N GLN A 190 1.29 -16.44 7.42
CA GLN A 190 -0.10 -16.75 7.12
C GLN A 190 -0.18 -18.11 6.43
N SER A 191 -0.54 -19.14 7.21
CA SER A 191 -0.56 -20.55 6.77
C SER A 191 -1.46 -20.78 5.56
N GLU A 192 -2.55 -20.01 5.44
CA GLU A 192 -3.50 -20.09 4.33
C GLU A 192 -3.24 -19.05 3.21
N HIS A 193 -2.02 -18.50 3.10
CA HIS A 193 -1.70 -17.52 2.06
C HIS A 193 -1.65 -18.17 0.66
N LEU A 194 -2.77 -18.11 -0.05
CA LEU A 194 -3.01 -18.82 -1.31
C LEU A 194 -1.91 -18.60 -2.37
N LEU A 195 -1.45 -17.36 -2.55
CA LEU A 195 -0.38 -17.08 -3.52
C LEU A 195 0.93 -17.78 -3.14
N ALA A 196 1.24 -17.83 -1.84
CA ALA A 196 2.47 -18.46 -1.37
C ALA A 196 2.40 -19.97 -1.61
N LEU A 197 1.30 -20.62 -1.21
CA LEU A 197 1.07 -22.05 -1.42
C LEU A 197 1.14 -22.44 -2.90
N LYS A 198 0.44 -21.70 -3.78
CA LYS A 198 0.47 -21.95 -5.22
C LYS A 198 1.88 -21.88 -5.79
N LYS A 199 2.66 -20.86 -5.40
CA LYS A 199 4.01 -20.67 -5.91
C LYS A 199 5.01 -21.68 -5.34
N ARG A 200 4.82 -22.16 -4.10
CA ARG A 200 5.63 -23.26 -3.53
C ARG A 200 5.43 -24.55 -4.30
N ALA A 201 4.18 -24.88 -4.62
CA ALA A 201 3.89 -26.06 -5.43
C ALA A 201 4.58 -25.99 -6.81
N CYS A 202 4.60 -24.82 -7.45
CA CYS A 202 5.34 -24.64 -8.71
C CYS A 202 6.86 -24.88 -8.55
N VAL A 203 7.45 -24.43 -7.44
CA VAL A 203 8.88 -24.70 -7.21
C VAL A 203 9.11 -26.20 -7.10
N TYR A 204 8.35 -26.91 -6.26
CA TYR A 204 8.54 -28.36 -6.06
C TYR A 204 8.29 -29.20 -7.31
N GLN A 205 7.46 -28.75 -8.25
CA GLN A 205 7.26 -29.42 -9.53
C GLN A 205 8.44 -29.26 -10.52
N SER A 206 9.27 -28.25 -10.30
CA SER A 206 10.39 -27.91 -11.20
C SER A 206 11.71 -28.55 -10.75
N TRP A 207 11.67 -29.40 -9.71
CA TRP A 207 12.80 -30.10 -9.09
C TRP A 207 12.70 -31.60 -9.33
#